data_AF-A0A2W2FC36-F1
#
_entry.id   AF-A0A2W2FC36-F1
#
_cell.length_a   1.000
_cell.length_b   1.000
_cell.length_c   1.000
_cell.angle_alpha   90.00
_cell.angle_beta   90.00
_cell.angle_gamma   90.00
#
_symmetry.space_group_name_H-M   'P 1'
#
loop_
_entity.id
_entity.type
_entity.pdbx_description
1 polymer ?
#
loop_
_entity_poly.entity_id
_entity_poly.type
_entity_poly.pdbx_seq_one_letter_code
_entity_poly.pdbx_strand_id
1 'polypeptide(L)' 'MPTREQALAAAGRVLAEARARRDALTPLEAARLAHEPGGSSIEELAERIQAARHRSAGLAARQNEAA' A
#
# COMPACT_ATOMS: atom_id res chain seq x y z
N MET A 1 17.26 -23.94 -1.13
CA MET A 1 16.03 -23.41 -1.74
C MET A 1 15.02 -23.16 -0.64
N PRO A 2 14.44 -21.95 -0.51
CA PRO A 2 13.41 -21.68 0.47
C PRO A 2 12.17 -22.53 0.19
N THR A 3 11.44 -22.92 1.25
CA THR A 3 10.13 -23.58 1.08
C THR A 3 9.10 -22.57 0.59
N ARG A 4 7.96 -23.07 0.08
CA ARG A 4 6.84 -22.23 -0.36
C ARG A 4 6.38 -21.28 0.76
N GLU A 5 6.23 -21.79 1.99
CA GLU A 5 5.81 -20.97 3.13
C GLU A 5 6.84 -19.89 3.47
N GLN A 6 8.13 -20.22 3.44
CA GLN A 6 9.20 -19.25 3.68
C GLN A 6 9.21 -18.15 2.62
N ALA A 7 8.99 -18.49 1.35
CA ALA A 7 8.89 -17.53 0.27
C ALA A 7 7.67 -16.60 0.44
N LEU A 8 6.51 -17.15 0.79
CA LEU A 8 5.29 -16.36 1.04
C LEU A 8 5.45 -15.43 2.25
N ALA A 9 6.03 -15.93 3.36
CA ALA A 9 6.28 -15.12 4.54
C ALA A 9 7.26 -13.98 4.25
N ALA A 10 8.31 -14.23 3.47
CA ALA A 10 9.26 -13.19 3.06
C ALA A 10 8.59 -12.12 2.19
N ALA A 11 7.81 -12.53 1.18
CA ALA A 11 7.06 -11.59 0.34
C ALA A 11 6.05 -10.77 1.15
N GLY A 12 5.36 -11.41 2.10
CA GLY A 12 4.42 -10.75 3.01
C GLY A 12 5.09 -9.66 3.86
N ARG A 13 6.29 -9.93 4.40
CA ARG A 13 7.05 -8.93 5.18
C ARG A 13 7.42 -7.71 4.34
N VAL A 14 7.96 -7.93 3.14
CA VAL A 14 8.34 -6.83 2.23
C VAL A 14 7.12 -5.98 1.88
N LEU A 15 5.99 -6.62 1.58
CA LEU A 15 4.75 -5.91 1.27
C LEU A 15 4.21 -5.12 2.48
N ALA A 16 4.26 -5.70 3.68
CA ALA A 16 3.81 -5.04 4.90
C ALA A 16 4.65 -3.80 5.21
N GLU A 17 5.98 -3.90 5.09
CA GLU A 17 6.90 -2.79 5.31
C GLU A 17 6.70 -1.67 4.28
N ALA A 18 6.56 -2.04 3.00
CA ALA A 18 6.28 -1.07 1.94
C ALA A 18 4.96 -0.32 2.19
N ARG A 19 3.92 -1.01 2.67
CA ARG A 19 2.65 -0.37 3.05
C ARG A 19 2.82 0.56 4.24
N ALA A 20 3.53 0.14 5.29
CA ALA A 20 3.79 0.98 6.45
C ALA A 20 4.55 2.26 6.07
N ARG A 21 5.60 2.15 5.23
CA ARG A 21 6.33 3.30 4.69
C ARG A 21 5.44 4.23 3.88
N ARG A 22 4.60 3.68 3.00
CA ARG A 22 3.64 4.47 2.23
C ARG A 22 2.63 5.18 3.13
N ASP A 23 2.13 4.52 4.16
CA ASP A 23 1.08 5.05 5.03
C ASP A 23 1.60 6.11 6.01
N ALA A 24 2.90 6.12 6.29
CA ALA A 24 3.58 7.19 7.03
C ALA A 24 3.70 8.52 6.25
N LEU A 25 3.45 8.52 4.94
CA LEU A 25 3.58 9.68 4.06
C LEU A 25 2.23 10.30 3.74
N THR A 26 2.20 11.57 3.34
CA THR A 26 1.02 12.12 2.66
C THR A 26 0.83 11.45 1.29
N PRO A 27 -0.40 11.43 0.72
CA PRO A 27 -0.62 10.86 -0.61
C PRO A 27 0.27 11.47 -1.70
N LEU A 28 0.54 12.77 -1.62
CA LEU A 28 1.38 13.48 -2.59
C LEU A 28 2.86 13.10 -2.46
N GLU A 29 3.38 12.96 -1.24
CA GLU A 29 4.74 12.50 -1.01
C GLU A 29 4.94 11.05 -1.47
N ALA A 30 3.97 10.18 -1.15
CA ALA A 30 3.99 8.80 -1.63
C ALA A 30 3.92 8.72 -3.16
N ALA A 31 3.12 9.58 -3.80
CA ALA A 31 3.03 9.66 -5.25
C ALA A 31 4.33 10.15 -5.89
N ARG A 32 5.00 11.14 -5.30
CA ARG A 32 6.32 11.62 -5.77
C ARG A 32 7.38 10.52 -5.71
N LEU A 33 7.39 9.71 -4.65
CA LEU A 33 8.32 8.58 -4.53
C LEU A 33 8.01 7.45 -5.52
N ALA A 34 6.75 7.26 -5.88
CA ALA A 34 6.30 6.21 -6.79
C ALA A 34 6.27 6.63 -8.27
N HIS A 35 6.54 7.90 -8.58
CA HIS A 35 6.49 8.41 -9.95
C HIS A 35 7.72 7.96 -10.74
N GLU A 36 7.46 7.36 -11.90
CA GLU A 36 8.48 6.99 -12.88
C GLU A 36 8.22 7.72 -14.21
N PRO A 37 9.27 8.18 -14.92
CA PRO A 37 9.11 8.80 -16.23
C PRO A 37 8.38 7.88 -17.22
N GLY A 38 7.34 8.39 -17.86
CA GLY A 38 6.48 7.61 -18.77
C GLY A 38 5.36 6.83 -18.08
N GLY A 39 5.26 6.89 -16.74
CA GLY A 39 4.14 6.35 -15.97
C GLY A 39 3.01 7.36 -15.74
N SER A 40 2.10 7.02 -14.83
CA SER A 40 1.03 7.91 -14.37
C SER A 40 1.58 9.22 -13.80
N SER A 41 0.79 10.29 -13.93
CA SER A 41 1.14 11.58 -13.32
C SER A 41 1.18 11.46 -11.80
N ILE A 42 1.90 12.39 -11.15
CA ILE A 42 1.94 12.45 -9.68
C ILE A 42 0.54 12.64 -9.09
N GLU A 43 -0.32 13.41 -9.75
CA GLU A 43 -1.70 13.67 -9.32
C GLU A 43 -2.55 12.39 -9.39
N GLU A 44 -2.50 11.67 -10.52
CA GLU A 44 -3.18 10.39 -10.68
C GLU A 44 -2.72 9.35 -9.64
N LEU A 45 -1.42 9.33 -9.35
CA LEU A 45 -0.85 8.45 -8.32
C LEU A 45 -1.36 8.84 -6.93
N ALA A 46 -1.43 10.12 -6.61
CA ALA A 46 -1.92 10.62 -5.32
C ALA A 46 -3.41 10.26 -5.13
N GLU A 47 -4.24 10.46 -6.16
CA GLU A 47 -5.66 10.09 -6.14
C GLU A 47 -5.85 8.58 -5.93
N ARG A 48 -5.08 7.75 -6.64
CA ARG A 48 -5.12 6.29 -6.50
C ARG A 48 -4.72 5.84 -5.09
N ILE A 49 -3.70 6.47 -4.51
CA ILE A 49 -3.25 6.19 -3.14
C ILE A 49 -4.32 6.59 -2.13
N GLN A 50 -4.93 7.76 -2.30
CA GLN A 50 -6.01 8.22 -1.43
C GLN A 50 -7.23 7.29 -1.49
N ALA A 51 -7.65 6.90 -2.69
CA ALA A 51 -8.76 5.96 -2.88
C ALA A 51 -8.46 4.58 -2.27
N ALA A 52 -7.21 4.11 -2.36
CA ALA A 52 -6.80 2.86 -1.72
C ALA A 52 -6.89 2.94 -0.19
N ARG A 53 -6.49 4.05 0.43
CA ARG A 53 -6.62 4.28 1.88
C ARG A 53 -8.08 4.28 2.35
N HIS A 54 -8.97 4.89 1.57
CA HIS A 54 -10.41 4.91 1.89
C HIS A 54 -11.02 3.52 1.85
N ARG A 55 -10.65 2.71 0.84
CA ARG A 55 -11.09 1.30 0.76
C ARG A 55 -10.59 0.47 1.94
N SER A 56 -9.33 0.64 2.36
CA SER A 56 -8.80 -0.11 3.52
C SER A 56 -9.45 0.31 4.83
N ALA A 57 -9.70 1.61 5.04
CA ALA A 57 -10.38 2.09 6.25
C ALA A 57 -11.81 1.50 6.37
N GLY A 58 -12.55 1.46 5.26
CA GLY A 58 -13.90 0.86 5.24
C GLY A 58 -13.91 -0.67 5.45
N LEU A 59 -12.85 -1.37 5.04
CA LEU A 59 -12.69 -2.81 5.32
C LEU A 59 -12.33 -3.08 6.78
N ALA A 60 -11.43 -2.29 7.37
CA ALA A 60 -11.05 -2.42 8.77
C ALA A 60 -12.23 -2.13 9.72
N ALA A 61 -13.05 -1.12 9.42
CA ALA A 61 -14.25 -0.81 10.19
C ALA A 61 -15.22 -2.01 10.23
N ARG A 62 -15.45 -2.66 9.09
CA ARG A 62 -16.32 -3.85 8.99
C ARG A 62 -15.78 -5.08 9.70
N GLN A 63 -14.45 -5.23 9.77
CA GLN A 63 -13.84 -6.35 10.49
C GLN A 63 -13.95 -6.20 12.00
N ASN A 64 -13.88 -4.98 12.53
CA ASN A 64 -14.05 -4.71 13.96
C ASN A 64 -15.51 -4.83 14.44
N GLU A 65 -16.49 -4.66 13.55
CA GLU A 65 -17.91 -4.86 13.87
C GLU A 65 -18.32 -6.35 13.87
N ALA A 66 -17.51 -7.22 13.25
CA ALA A 66 -17.79 -8.65 13.11
C ALA A 66 -16.98 -9.54 14.08
N ALA A 67 -16.16 -8.94 14.94
CA ALA A 67 -15.34 -9.60 15.97
C ALA A 67 -15.93 -9.38 17.36
#